data_AF-A0A959ZAU3-F1
#
_entry.id   AF-A0A959ZAU3-F1
#
_cell.length_a   1.000
_cell.length_b   1.000
_cell.length_c   1.000
_cell.angle_alpha   90.00
_cell.angle_beta   90.00
_cell.angle_gamma   90.00
#
_symmetry.space_group_name_H-M   'P 1'
#
loop_
_entity.id
_entity.type
_entity.pdbx_description
1 polymer ?
#
loop_
_entity_poly.entity_id
_entity_poly.type
_entity_poly.pdbx_seq_one_letter_code
_entity_poly.pdbx_strand_id
1 'polypeptide(L)'
;AARTIATGTNALANSVVLVCRKKEGSAEIVSRAEFIRALRRELPPAIAELQAANIAPADMPQSAIGPGMGVFSRYKAVLEAGDSPMTVKAALQLINRELDEYLGGIQGEFDADTRFAVTWFEQNGMAKGDYGTANNIATARGISVESVKHAGIVESAAGKVRILKRE
;
A
#
# COMPACT_ATOMS: atom_id res chain seq x y z
N ALA A 1 -38.70 -24.78 -5.48
CA ALA A 1 -39.04 -23.61 -6.31
C ALA A 1 -37.75 -22.85 -6.61
N ALA A 2 -37.26 -22.89 -7.85
CA ALA A 2 -36.07 -22.17 -8.28
C ALA A 2 -36.46 -20.73 -8.69
N ARG A 3 -35.68 -19.73 -8.26
CA ARG A 3 -35.91 -18.33 -8.63
C ARG A 3 -35.28 -18.07 -9.99
N THR A 4 -36.10 -18.00 -11.03
CA THR A 4 -35.69 -17.59 -12.37
C THR A 4 -35.28 -16.11 -12.34
N ILE A 5 -33.99 -15.81 -12.53
CA ILE A 5 -33.55 -14.45 -12.81
C ILE A 5 -33.50 -14.29 -14.33
N ALA A 6 -34.59 -13.68 -14.83
CA ALA A 6 -34.71 -12.91 -16.06
C ALA A 6 -34.12 -13.49 -17.36
N THR A 7 -34.97 -14.18 -18.12
CA THR A 7 -34.82 -14.32 -19.58
C THR A 7 -35.00 -12.95 -20.25
N GLY A 8 -33.97 -12.46 -20.97
CA GLY A 8 -34.10 -11.30 -21.88
C GLY A 8 -33.59 -9.94 -21.36
N THR A 9 -32.79 -9.89 -20.29
CA THR A 9 -32.11 -8.63 -19.88
C THR A 9 -30.60 -8.74 -20.06
N ASN A 10 -30.00 -7.76 -20.74
CA ASN A 10 -28.56 -7.57 -20.78
C ASN A 10 -28.09 -7.10 -19.39
N ALA A 11 -27.98 -8.04 -18.45
CA ALA A 11 -27.23 -7.81 -17.22
C ALA A 11 -25.75 -7.73 -17.62
N LEU A 12 -25.22 -6.52 -17.72
CA LEU A 12 -23.81 -6.29 -18.02
C LEU A 12 -22.99 -6.92 -16.90
N ALA A 13 -22.49 -8.14 -17.13
CA ALA A 13 -21.80 -8.92 -16.10
C ALA A 13 -20.48 -8.27 -15.65
N ASN A 14 -19.86 -7.46 -16.52
CA ASN A 14 -18.71 -6.63 -16.19
C ASN A 14 -18.57 -5.46 -17.19
N SER A 15 -18.04 -4.32 -16.74
CA SER A 15 -17.71 -3.17 -17.61
C SER A 15 -16.27 -2.73 -17.37
N VAL A 16 -15.47 -2.65 -18.43
CA VAL A 16 -14.12 -2.09 -18.39
C VAL A 16 -14.11 -0.81 -19.23
N VAL A 17 -13.76 0.32 -18.61
CA VAL A 17 -13.59 1.60 -19.30
C VAL A 17 -12.09 1.87 -19.45
N LEU A 18 -11.63 2.03 -20.69
CA LEU A 18 -10.25 2.39 -21.00
C LEU A 18 -10.16 3.88 -21.30
N VAL A 19 -9.49 4.64 -20.43
CA VAL A 19 -9.21 6.06 -20.63
C VAL A 19 -7.73 6.21 -20.97
N CYS A 20 -7.44 6.57 -22.22
CA CYS A 20 -6.08 6.70 -22.72
C CYS A 20 -5.72 8.18 -22.93
N ARG A 21 -4.57 8.61 -22.43
CA ARG A 21 -3.96 9.91 -22.79
C ARG A 21 -2.94 9.67 -23.90
N LYS A 22 -3.07 10.39 -25.02
CA LYS A 22 -2.08 10.35 -26.10
C LYS A 22 -0.75 10.91 -25.57
N LYS A 23 0.34 10.18 -25.82
CA LYS A 23 1.69 10.66 -25.51
C LYS A 23 2.09 11.76 -26.49
N GLU A 24 2.57 12.89 -25.98
CA GLU A 24 3.06 13.99 -26.82
C GLU A 24 4.35 13.57 -27.55
N GLY A 25 4.50 14.00 -28.81
CA GLY A 25 5.69 13.70 -29.61
C GLY A 25 6.97 14.34 -29.05
N SER A 26 6.82 15.42 -28.30
CA SER A 26 7.85 16.19 -27.59
C SER A 26 8.14 15.66 -26.18
N ALA A 27 7.56 14.53 -25.77
CA ALA A 27 7.81 13.97 -24.45
C ALA A 27 9.31 13.71 -24.23
N GLU A 28 9.82 14.13 -23.08
CA GLU A 28 11.23 14.04 -22.73
C GLU A 28 11.68 12.58 -22.55
N ILE A 29 12.96 12.33 -22.83
CA ILE A 29 13.67 11.11 -22.44
C ILE A 29 14.45 11.46 -21.17
N VAL A 30 14.31 10.65 -20.13
CA VAL A 30 14.96 10.87 -18.84
C VAL A 30 15.76 9.65 -18.41
N SER A 31 16.71 9.85 -17.52
CA SER A 31 17.46 8.78 -16.87
C SER A 31 16.63 8.10 -15.77
N ARG A 32 17.03 6.88 -15.38
CA ARG A 32 16.50 6.19 -14.20
C ARG A 32 16.54 7.04 -12.92
N ALA A 33 17.61 7.82 -12.72
CA ALA A 33 17.75 8.68 -11.56
C ALA A 33 16.71 9.82 -11.56
N GLU A 34 16.45 10.43 -12.72
CA GLU A 34 15.43 11.45 -12.87
C GLU A 34 14.02 10.90 -12.66
N PHE A 35 13.75 9.69 -13.18
CA PHE A 35 12.49 9.00 -12.92
C PHE A 35 12.27 8.74 -11.43
N ILE A 36 13.28 8.23 -10.71
CA ILE A 36 13.19 8.00 -9.25
C ILE A 36 12.97 9.32 -8.49
N ARG A 37 13.67 10.40 -8.87
CA ARG A 37 13.45 11.73 -8.28
C ARG A 37 12.03 12.24 -8.52
N ALA A 38 11.48 12.03 -9.70
CA ALA A 38 10.10 12.38 -10.02
C ALA A 38 9.10 11.56 -9.19
N LEU A 39 9.31 10.24 -9.07
CA LEU A 39 8.49 9.37 -8.22
C LEU A 39 8.50 9.85 -6.76
N ARG A 40 9.68 10.10 -6.18
CA ARG A 40 9.82 10.57 -4.78
C ARG A 40 9.08 11.87 -4.50
N ARG A 41 8.96 12.74 -5.50
CA ARG A 41 8.26 14.02 -5.37
C ARG A 41 6.74 13.88 -5.54
N GLU A 42 6.29 13.02 -6.44
CA GLU A 42 4.89 13.00 -6.91
C GLU A 42 4.07 11.86 -6.33
N LEU A 43 4.69 10.78 -5.89
CA LEU A 43 4.00 9.65 -5.28
C LEU A 43 3.45 9.96 -3.87
N PRO A 44 4.18 10.66 -2.97
CA PRO A 44 3.67 11.02 -1.64
C PRO A 44 2.33 11.78 -1.63
N PRO A 45 2.15 12.90 -2.36
CA PRO A 45 0.86 13.60 -2.36
C PRO A 45 -0.26 12.74 -2.93
N ALA A 46 0.00 11.91 -3.94
CA ALA A 46 -0.99 10.98 -4.48
C ALA A 46 -1.41 9.91 -3.45
N ILE A 47 -0.46 9.39 -2.66
CA ILE A 47 -0.78 8.45 -1.58
C ILE A 47 -1.61 9.12 -0.49
N ALA A 48 -1.28 10.37 -0.13
CA ALA A 48 -2.07 11.13 0.85
C ALA A 48 -3.53 11.34 0.38
N GLU A 49 -3.74 11.60 -0.91
CA GLU A 49 -5.09 11.67 -1.50
C GLU A 49 -5.83 10.31 -1.40
N LEU A 50 -5.15 9.20 -1.66
CA LEU A 50 -5.73 7.86 -1.52
C LEU A 50 -6.07 7.53 -0.06
N GLN A 51 -5.25 7.95 0.89
CA GLN A 51 -5.53 7.82 2.32
C GLN A 51 -6.74 8.67 2.74
N ALA A 52 -6.83 9.92 2.26
CA ALA A 52 -7.98 10.79 2.50
C ALA A 52 -9.28 10.24 1.88
N ALA A 53 -9.18 9.44 0.82
CA ALA A 53 -10.29 8.71 0.22
C ALA A 53 -10.68 7.41 0.99
N ASN A 54 -10.10 7.16 2.17
CA ASN A 54 -10.32 5.97 3.00
C ASN A 54 -10.01 4.65 2.28
N ILE A 55 -9.05 4.62 1.37
CA ILE A 55 -8.55 3.38 0.79
C ILE A 55 -7.87 2.56 1.89
N ALA A 56 -8.24 1.27 2.00
CA ALA A 56 -7.67 0.40 3.02
C ALA A 56 -6.15 0.22 2.82
N PRO A 57 -5.36 0.07 3.90
CA PRO A 57 -3.91 -0.14 3.78
C PRO A 57 -3.52 -1.33 2.89
N ALA A 58 -4.32 -2.40 2.90
CA ALA A 58 -4.09 -3.59 2.07
C ALA A 58 -4.27 -3.31 0.56
N ASP A 59 -5.08 -2.31 0.21
CA ASP A 59 -5.38 -1.92 -1.17
C ASP A 59 -4.47 -0.79 -1.68
N MET A 60 -3.63 -0.23 -0.79
CA MET A 60 -2.75 0.89 -1.11
C MET A 60 -1.75 0.57 -2.22
N PRO A 61 -1.09 -0.61 -2.26
CA PRO A 61 -0.20 -0.98 -3.36
C PRO A 61 -0.89 -0.94 -4.72
N GLN A 62 -2.08 -1.53 -4.80
CA GLN A 62 -2.82 -1.60 -6.04
C GLN A 62 -3.31 -0.22 -6.50
N SER A 63 -3.71 0.61 -5.54
CA SER A 63 -4.19 1.98 -5.79
C SER A 63 -3.06 2.92 -6.21
N ALA A 64 -1.86 2.74 -5.68
CA ALA A 64 -0.68 3.58 -5.97
C ALA A 64 -0.01 3.26 -7.32
N ILE A 65 -0.30 2.10 -7.94
CA ILE A 65 0.23 1.76 -9.28
C ILE A 65 -0.18 2.82 -10.31
N GLY A 66 -1.43 3.29 -10.30
CA GLY A 66 -1.93 4.29 -11.23
C GLY A 66 -1.10 5.58 -11.20
N PRO A 67 -0.99 6.25 -10.03
CA PRO A 67 -0.11 7.41 -9.85
C PRO A 67 1.34 7.17 -10.29
N GLY A 68 1.97 6.06 -9.85
CA GLY A 68 3.35 5.76 -10.21
C GLY A 68 3.55 5.53 -11.72
N MET A 69 2.63 4.82 -12.35
CA MET A 69 2.64 4.61 -13.80
C MET A 69 2.33 5.88 -14.58
N GLY A 70 1.58 6.83 -14.00
CA GLY A 70 1.39 8.16 -14.55
C GLY A 70 2.73 8.91 -14.70
N VAL A 71 3.60 8.81 -13.69
CA VAL A 71 4.95 9.39 -13.73
C VAL A 71 5.82 8.70 -14.78
N PHE A 72 5.78 7.37 -14.88
CA PHE A 72 6.58 6.63 -15.87
C PHE A 72 6.11 6.89 -17.31
N SER A 73 4.81 6.79 -17.56
CA SER A 73 4.24 6.78 -18.90
C SER A 73 4.22 8.15 -19.59
N ARG A 74 4.39 9.25 -18.84
CA ARG A 74 4.49 10.61 -19.41
C ARG A 74 5.76 10.83 -20.22
N TYR A 75 6.84 10.13 -19.88
CA TYR A 75 8.11 10.23 -20.59
C TYR A 75 8.07 9.42 -21.88
N LYS A 76 8.84 9.84 -22.89
CA LYS A 76 9.03 9.09 -24.12
C LYS A 76 9.74 7.76 -23.83
N ALA A 77 10.81 7.82 -23.06
CA ALA A 77 11.53 6.67 -22.53
C ALA A 77 12.22 7.06 -21.20
N VAL A 78 12.39 6.07 -20.33
CA VAL A 78 13.30 6.16 -19.18
C VAL A 78 14.50 5.28 -19.53
N LEU A 79 15.72 5.82 -19.49
CA LEU A 79 16.94 5.09 -19.84
C LEU A 79 17.61 4.49 -18.61
N GLU A 80 18.02 3.24 -18.73
CA GLU A 80 18.90 2.56 -17.80
C GLU A 80 20.36 3.00 -18.01
N ALA A 81 21.27 2.57 -17.12
CA ALA A 81 22.69 2.95 -17.18
C ALA A 81 23.40 2.54 -18.49
N GLY A 82 22.86 1.57 -19.22
CA GLY A 82 23.38 1.12 -20.52
C GLY A 82 22.65 1.72 -21.73
N ASP A 83 21.97 2.85 -21.57
CA ASP A 83 21.13 3.52 -22.59
C ASP A 83 19.96 2.67 -23.14
N SER A 84 19.68 1.52 -22.53
CA SER A 84 18.52 0.72 -22.86
C SER A 84 17.25 1.31 -22.25
N PRO A 85 16.10 1.27 -22.97
CA PRO A 85 14.83 1.67 -22.38
C PRO A 85 14.44 0.77 -21.22
N MET A 86 14.10 1.38 -20.08
CA MET A 86 13.55 0.71 -18.90
C MET A 86 12.25 -0.02 -19.27
N THR A 87 12.14 -1.25 -18.82
CA THR A 87 10.92 -2.05 -19.01
C THR A 87 9.81 -1.63 -18.04
N VAL A 88 8.55 -1.86 -18.42
CA VAL A 88 7.39 -1.65 -17.52
C VAL A 88 7.56 -2.44 -16.22
N LYS A 89 8.09 -3.67 -16.29
CA LYS A 89 8.37 -4.50 -15.10
C LYS A 89 9.34 -3.81 -14.15
N ALA A 90 10.43 -3.23 -14.67
CA ALA A 90 11.40 -2.50 -13.86
C ALA A 90 10.78 -1.22 -13.26
N ALA A 91 9.96 -0.50 -14.03
CA ALA A 91 9.24 0.67 -13.51
C ALA A 91 8.30 0.31 -12.35
N LEU A 92 7.50 -0.76 -12.49
CA LEU A 92 6.63 -1.26 -11.42
C LEU A 92 7.40 -1.64 -10.15
N GLN A 93 8.57 -2.27 -10.30
CA GLN A 93 9.44 -2.60 -9.17
C GLN A 93 9.94 -1.34 -8.43
N LEU A 94 10.26 -0.26 -9.17
CA LEU A 94 10.65 1.01 -8.57
C LEU A 94 9.48 1.71 -7.89
N ILE A 95 8.29 1.70 -8.50
CA ILE A 95 7.08 2.27 -7.90
C ILE A 95 6.75 1.58 -6.58
N ASN A 96 6.74 0.24 -6.55
CA ASN A 96 6.47 -0.51 -5.33
C ASN A 96 7.53 -0.24 -4.25
N ARG A 97 8.81 -0.12 -4.63
CA ARG A 97 9.87 0.21 -3.68
C ARG A 97 9.69 1.59 -3.06
N GLU A 98 9.40 2.61 -3.86
CA GLU A 98 9.20 3.98 -3.35
C GLU A 98 7.91 4.07 -2.51
N LEU A 99 6.88 3.30 -2.86
CA LEU A 99 5.69 3.15 -2.03
C LEU A 99 6.04 2.50 -0.68
N ASP A 100 6.78 1.40 -0.68
CA ASP A 100 7.22 0.71 0.54
C ASP A 100 8.11 1.63 1.40
N GLU A 101 8.98 2.43 0.79
CA GLU A 101 9.80 3.43 1.47
C GLU A 101 8.95 4.55 2.07
N TYR A 102 7.89 4.98 1.39
CA TYR A 102 6.98 6.01 1.91
C TYR A 102 6.10 5.49 3.05
N LEU A 103 5.43 4.34 2.86
CA LEU A 103 4.57 3.72 3.88
C LEU A 103 5.40 3.19 5.06
N GLY A 104 6.58 2.68 4.76
CA GLY A 104 7.58 2.24 5.72
C GLY A 104 8.41 3.37 6.30
N GLY A 105 8.31 4.61 5.84
CA GLY A 105 9.15 5.72 6.33
C GLY A 105 8.88 6.09 7.80
N ILE A 106 7.66 5.82 8.29
CA ILE A 106 7.33 5.98 9.71
C ILE A 106 7.37 4.63 10.45
N GLN A 107 7.07 3.50 9.79
CA GLN A 107 7.01 2.19 10.46
C GLN A 107 8.32 1.38 10.38
N GLY A 108 9.19 1.66 9.44
CA GLY A 108 10.45 0.96 9.16
C GLY A 108 11.59 1.35 10.09
N GLU A 109 11.57 2.57 10.65
CA GLU A 109 12.48 2.98 11.73
C GLU A 109 12.15 2.31 13.07
N PHE A 110 10.89 1.92 13.24
CA PHE A 110 10.42 1.28 14.45
C PHE A 110 10.68 -0.23 14.40
N ASP A 111 11.03 -0.79 15.56
CA ASP A 111 11.06 -2.22 15.74
C ASP A 111 9.66 -2.85 15.48
N ALA A 112 9.63 -4.16 15.27
CA ALA A 112 8.41 -4.86 14.92
C ALA A 112 7.30 -4.73 15.99
N ASP A 113 7.68 -4.59 17.27
CA ASP A 113 6.73 -4.46 18.37
C ASP A 113 6.09 -3.07 18.40
N THR A 114 6.87 -2.02 18.13
CA THR A 114 6.35 -0.66 17.98
C THR A 114 5.43 -0.55 16.77
N ARG A 115 5.77 -1.18 15.63
CA ARG A 115 4.85 -1.27 14.47
C ARG A 115 3.55 -1.99 14.81
N PHE A 116 3.60 -3.01 15.67
CA PHE A 116 2.40 -3.68 16.13
C PHE A 116 1.53 -2.71 16.94
N ALA A 117 2.13 -1.97 17.87
CA ALA A 117 1.41 -1.07 18.78
C ALA A 117 0.66 0.03 18.02
N VAL A 118 1.30 0.63 17.00
CA VAL A 118 0.69 1.66 16.15
C VAL A 118 -0.55 1.11 15.46
N THR A 119 -0.43 -0.01 14.76
CA THR A 119 -1.56 -0.60 14.02
C THR A 119 -2.66 -1.12 14.94
N TRP A 120 -2.31 -1.63 16.13
CA TRP A 120 -3.31 -1.97 17.14
C TRP A 120 -4.10 -0.74 17.59
N PHE A 121 -3.40 0.35 17.91
CA PHE A 121 -4.00 1.60 18.38
C PHE A 121 -4.89 2.26 17.33
N GLU A 122 -4.48 2.28 16.06
CA GLU A 122 -5.28 2.81 14.96
C GLU A 122 -6.63 2.07 14.81
N GLN A 123 -6.62 0.76 15.03
CA GLN A 123 -7.81 -0.08 14.84
C GLN A 123 -8.71 -0.16 16.08
N ASN A 124 -8.10 -0.24 17.28
CA ASN A 124 -8.81 -0.58 18.52
C ASN A 124 -8.65 0.49 19.60
N GLY A 125 -7.87 1.54 19.35
CA GLY A 125 -7.47 2.51 20.37
C GLY A 125 -6.82 1.81 21.58
N MET A 126 -7.18 2.25 22.78
CA MET A 126 -6.76 1.62 24.04
C MET A 126 -7.71 0.50 24.50
N ALA A 127 -8.70 0.14 23.69
CA ALA A 127 -9.72 -0.86 24.07
C ALA A 127 -9.20 -2.30 23.93
N LYS A 128 -9.92 -3.23 24.56
CA LYS A 128 -9.69 -4.67 24.39
C LYS A 128 -10.23 -5.12 23.03
N GLY A 129 -9.42 -5.86 22.28
CA GLY A 129 -9.77 -6.48 21.01
C GLY A 129 -9.53 -8.00 21.04
N ASP A 130 -9.86 -8.67 19.95
CA ASP A 130 -9.73 -10.13 19.84
C ASP A 130 -8.28 -10.58 19.62
N TYR A 131 -7.89 -11.68 20.27
CA TYR A 131 -6.57 -12.29 20.09
C TYR A 131 -6.29 -12.66 18.63
N GLY A 132 -7.31 -13.12 17.88
CA GLY A 132 -7.14 -13.44 16.46
C GLY A 132 -6.67 -12.24 15.64
N THR A 133 -7.27 -11.07 15.87
CA THR A 133 -6.87 -9.82 15.22
C THR A 133 -5.44 -9.44 15.61
N ALA A 134 -5.10 -9.53 16.90
CA ALA A 134 -3.74 -9.28 17.38
C ALA A 134 -2.73 -10.23 16.72
N ASN A 135 -3.06 -11.51 16.62
CA ASN A 135 -2.20 -12.52 16.04
C ASN A 135 -1.97 -12.28 14.54
N ASN A 136 -2.96 -11.81 13.81
CA ASN A 136 -2.82 -11.43 12.41
C ASN A 136 -1.88 -10.21 12.25
N ILE A 137 -2.01 -9.20 13.12
CA ILE A 137 -1.14 -8.02 13.12
C ILE A 137 0.31 -8.39 13.46
N ALA A 138 0.51 -9.27 14.44
CA ALA A 138 1.83 -9.73 14.89
C ALA A 138 2.53 -10.58 13.82
N THR A 139 1.84 -11.59 13.27
CA THR A 139 2.44 -12.49 12.27
C THR A 139 2.78 -11.77 10.96
N ALA A 140 1.99 -10.77 10.55
CA ALA A 140 2.31 -9.89 9.42
C ALA A 140 3.62 -9.09 9.60
N ARG A 141 4.12 -8.97 10.85
CA ARG A 141 5.37 -8.27 11.20
C ARG A 141 6.50 -9.23 11.59
N GLY A 142 6.29 -10.54 11.42
CA GLY A 142 7.28 -11.57 11.77
C GLY A 142 7.45 -11.80 13.29
N ILE A 143 6.49 -11.37 14.10
CA ILE A 143 6.49 -11.53 15.56
C ILE A 143 5.25 -12.28 16.06
N SER A 144 5.20 -12.59 17.35
CA SER A 144 4.06 -13.22 18.01
C SER A 144 3.43 -12.29 19.06
N VAL A 145 2.15 -12.49 19.37
CA VAL A 145 1.47 -11.72 20.44
C VAL A 145 2.17 -11.91 21.78
N GLU A 146 2.70 -13.11 22.05
CA GLU A 146 3.44 -13.38 23.29
C GLU A 146 4.79 -12.63 23.34
N SER A 147 5.47 -12.46 22.19
CA SER A 147 6.68 -11.61 22.09
C SER A 147 6.37 -10.15 22.44
N VAL A 148 5.29 -9.60 21.87
CA VAL A 148 4.85 -8.21 22.14
C VAL A 148 4.44 -8.03 23.60
N LYS A 149 3.81 -9.05 24.20
CA LYS A 149 3.48 -9.07 25.62
C LYS A 149 4.73 -9.09 26.49
N HIS A 150 5.72 -9.91 26.13
CA HIS A 150 7.00 -9.97 26.86
C HIS A 150 7.78 -8.66 26.75
N ALA A 151 7.67 -7.96 25.62
CA ALA A 151 8.19 -6.60 25.42
C ALA A 151 7.45 -5.52 26.23
N GLY A 152 6.41 -5.88 27.00
CA GLY A 152 5.68 -4.95 27.87
C GLY A 152 4.78 -3.97 27.12
N ILE A 153 4.35 -4.31 25.90
CA ILE A 153 3.54 -3.43 25.05
C ILE A 153 2.05 -3.78 25.14
N VAL A 154 1.71 -5.07 25.28
CA VAL A 154 0.33 -5.53 25.39
C VAL A 154 0.08 -6.41 26.61
N GLU A 155 -1.16 -6.42 27.06
CA GLU A 155 -1.72 -7.46 27.89
C GLU A 155 -2.53 -8.43 27.02
N SER A 156 -2.27 -9.73 27.15
CA SER A 156 -3.05 -10.80 26.51
C SER A 156 -3.57 -11.76 27.58
N ALA A 157 -4.90 -11.82 27.72
CA ALA A 157 -5.58 -12.68 28.69
C ALA A 157 -6.99 -13.05 28.20
N ALA A 158 -7.41 -14.29 28.46
CA ALA A 158 -8.76 -14.79 28.15
C ALA A 158 -9.20 -14.56 26.68
N GLY A 159 -8.28 -14.73 25.72
CA GLY A 159 -8.56 -14.54 24.29
C GLY A 159 -8.73 -13.08 23.86
N LYS A 160 -8.43 -12.12 24.73
CA LYS A 160 -8.46 -10.69 24.47
C LYS A 160 -7.06 -10.08 24.59
N VAL A 161 -6.80 -9.07 23.77
CA VAL A 161 -5.55 -8.32 23.76
C VAL A 161 -5.86 -6.84 23.92
N ARG A 162 -4.99 -6.10 24.61
CA ARG A 162 -4.99 -4.62 24.62
C ARG A 162 -3.59 -4.10 24.79
N ILE A 163 -3.30 -2.91 24.28
CA ILE A 163 -2.07 -2.19 24.59
C ILE A 163 -2.08 -1.64 26.03
N LEU A 164 -0.91 -1.59 26.64
CA LEU A 164 -0.70 -1.04 27.97
C LEU A 164 -0.61 0.50 27.91
N LYS A 165 -1.01 1.16 29.00
CA LYS A 165 -0.82 2.61 29.17
C LYS A 165 0.61 2.87 29.65
N ARG A 166 1.23 3.95 29.19
CA ARG A 166 2.44 4.49 29.83
C ARG A 166 2.00 5.15 31.14
N GLU A 167 2.61 4.74 32.25
CA GLU A 167 2.62 5.50 33.50
C GLU A 167 3.73 6.55 33.47
#